data_AF-A0A4Q4N262-F1
#
_entry.id   AF-A0A4Q4N262-F1
#
_cell.length_a   1.000
_cell.length_b   1.000
_cell.length_c   1.000
_cell.angle_alpha   90.00
_cell.angle_beta   90.00
_cell.angle_gamma   90.00
#
_symmetry.space_group_name_H-M   'P 1'
#
loop_
_entity.id
_entity.type
_entity.pdbx_description
1 polymer ?
#
loop_
_entity_poly.entity_id
_entity_poly.type
_entity_poly.pdbx_seq_one_letter_code
_entity_poly.pdbx_strand_id
1 'polypeptide(L)'
;MESQIRSITVHISAHAEWPDFDIPEGFTFVPPRHIVTEFGSGEGWGSGSFVYLQFQVQDTGCGLSPQQMSLLFEKFAQASPRTHMRYGGSGLGLFISRQLAELHGGQIGVSSKAGVGSTFGFYLKCKRMIAQKPTLSRDTFKHALEIEHAVTAREIKKATISLISAATAAGKDGYSVDMDIPQSINEKMDEAKDDQLHVLVVEDNLVNQKVLVKQLMKAGCVTSTADNGVWALKHLVKTRFCVTDGIPLDIILIDCEMPEMDGLTCCRKIRQMEQRKEVSKHIPIIAVTANIRGGQIDNARDVGMDDVVGKPFRIPDLLAKMRELLKKIKK
;
A
#
# COMPACT_ATOMS: atom_id res chain seq x y z
N MET A 1 -0.44 42.54 -18.77
CA MET A 1 -0.57 41.16 -19.26
C MET A 1 -1.47 40.44 -18.29
N GLU A 2 -2.74 40.24 -18.66
CA GLU A 2 -3.68 39.47 -17.83
C GLU A 2 -3.11 38.07 -17.62
N SER A 3 -3.02 37.62 -16.36
CA SER A 3 -2.64 36.25 -16.06
C SER A 3 -3.77 35.34 -16.54
N GLN A 4 -3.59 34.72 -17.70
CA GLN A 4 -4.55 33.78 -18.25
C GLN A 4 -4.75 32.64 -17.23
N ILE A 5 -5.95 32.54 -16.68
CA ILE A 5 -6.31 31.51 -15.70
C ILE A 5 -6.13 30.16 -16.38
N ARG A 6 -5.20 29.34 -15.88
CA ARG A 6 -5.03 27.97 -16.36
C ARG A 6 -6.05 27.09 -15.69
N SER A 7 -6.64 26.18 -16.46
CA SER A 7 -7.63 25.23 -15.95
C SER A 7 -7.23 23.81 -16.29
N ILE A 8 -7.68 22.89 -15.42
CA ILE A 8 -7.61 21.46 -15.63
C ILE A 8 -9.03 20.93 -15.47
N THR A 9 -9.51 20.19 -16.45
CA THR A 9 -10.84 19.57 -16.44
C THR A 9 -10.68 18.06 -16.51
N VAL A 10 -11.41 17.34 -15.65
CA VAL A 10 -11.40 15.87 -15.61
C VAL A 10 -12.78 15.37 -16.00
N HIS A 11 -12.83 14.55 -17.06
CA HIS A 11 -14.03 13.88 -17.52
C HIS A 11 -13.93 12.40 -17.21
N ILE A 12 -15.02 11.83 -16.69
CA ILE A 12 -15.12 10.41 -16.37
C ILE A 12 -16.42 9.90 -17.00
N SER A 13 -16.33 8.83 -17.78
CA SER A 13 -17.49 8.19 -18.42
C SER A 13 -17.40 6.67 -18.31
N ALA A 14 -18.54 6.00 -18.48
CA ALA A 14 -18.65 4.55 -18.41
C ALA A 14 -19.45 4.03 -19.59
N HIS A 15 -18.93 2.99 -20.24
CA HIS A 15 -19.49 2.42 -21.47
C HIS A 15 -19.68 0.93 -21.33
N ALA A 16 -20.81 0.40 -21.81
CA ALA A 16 -21.09 -1.03 -21.78
C ALA A 16 -20.34 -1.80 -22.87
N GLU A 17 -20.09 -1.16 -24.02
CA GLU A 17 -19.48 -1.76 -25.21
C GLU A 17 -18.32 -0.87 -25.72
N TRP A 18 -17.44 -1.47 -26.51
CA TRP A 18 -16.33 -0.79 -27.19
C TRP A 18 -16.75 -0.50 -28.65
N PRO A 19 -16.46 0.66 -29.30
CA PRO A 19 -15.72 1.86 -28.88
C PRO A 19 -16.56 3.16 -29.00
N ASP A 20 -17.69 3.29 -28.30
CA ASP A 20 -18.50 4.53 -28.34
C ASP A 20 -17.95 5.62 -27.40
N PHE A 21 -16.63 5.79 -27.38
CA PHE A 21 -15.99 6.79 -26.54
C PHE A 21 -16.14 8.16 -27.18
N ASP A 22 -16.68 9.12 -26.42
CA ASP A 22 -16.62 10.53 -26.77
C ASP A 22 -15.15 10.99 -26.65
N ILE A 23 -14.42 10.94 -27.77
CA ILE A 23 -13.00 11.29 -27.84
C ILE A 23 -12.83 12.67 -28.49
N PRO A 24 -12.00 13.55 -27.91
CA PRO A 24 -11.70 14.85 -28.51
C PRO A 24 -11.08 14.71 -29.90
N GLU A 25 -11.27 15.71 -30.75
CA GLU A 25 -10.65 15.78 -32.07
C GLU A 25 -9.12 15.64 -31.97
N GLY A 26 -8.54 14.81 -32.84
CA GLY A 26 -7.10 14.53 -32.87
C GLY A 26 -6.58 13.63 -31.74
N PHE A 27 -7.46 13.10 -30.88
CA PHE A 27 -7.07 12.15 -29.85
C PHE A 27 -6.67 10.81 -30.45
N THR A 28 -5.48 10.33 -30.08
CA THR A 28 -4.95 9.06 -30.57
C THR A 28 -4.58 8.15 -29.40
N PHE A 29 -5.14 6.94 -29.39
CA PHE A 29 -4.70 5.89 -28.47
C PHE A 29 -3.34 5.33 -28.90
N VAL A 30 -2.48 5.11 -27.92
CA VAL A 30 -1.19 4.47 -28.14
C VAL A 30 -1.42 2.96 -28.33
N PRO A 31 -0.87 2.36 -29.41
CA PRO A 31 -0.96 0.92 -29.61
C PRO A 31 -0.42 0.15 -28.39
N PRO A 32 -1.11 -0.91 -27.92
CA PRO A 32 -0.69 -1.61 -26.71
C PRO A 32 0.57 -2.42 -27.00
N ARG A 33 1.52 -2.48 -26.05
CA ARG A 33 2.70 -3.36 -26.20
C ARG A 33 2.37 -4.81 -25.92
N HIS A 34 1.42 -5.04 -25.01
CA HIS A 34 0.98 -6.37 -24.62
C HIS A 34 -0.54 -6.46 -24.77
N ILE A 35 -1.00 -7.52 -25.43
CA ILE A 35 -2.42 -7.84 -25.51
C ILE A 35 -2.73 -8.76 -24.33
N VAL A 36 -3.45 -8.25 -23.33
CA VAL A 36 -3.95 -9.08 -22.23
C VAL A 36 -5.15 -9.89 -22.74
N THR A 37 -4.94 -11.16 -23.03
CA THR A 37 -5.98 -12.08 -23.53
C THR A 37 -6.90 -12.59 -22.43
N GLU A 38 -6.39 -12.75 -21.21
CA GLU A 38 -7.15 -13.25 -20.06
C GLU A 38 -7.32 -12.16 -18.99
N PHE A 39 -8.28 -11.26 -19.22
CA PHE A 39 -8.63 -10.23 -18.25
C PHE A 39 -9.95 -10.58 -17.55
N GLY A 40 -9.94 -10.63 -16.21
CA GLY A 40 -11.15 -10.80 -15.41
C GLY A 40 -11.65 -12.23 -15.21
N SER A 41 -10.79 -13.23 -15.44
CA SER A 41 -11.09 -14.68 -15.29
C SER A 41 -10.77 -15.26 -13.90
N GLY A 42 -10.08 -14.53 -13.01
CA GLY A 42 -9.71 -15.01 -11.69
C GLY A 42 -10.87 -15.05 -10.68
N GLU A 43 -10.78 -15.93 -9.67
CA GLU A 43 -11.82 -16.20 -8.66
C GLU A 43 -12.32 -14.95 -7.89
N GLY A 44 -11.55 -13.85 -7.89
CA GLY A 44 -11.93 -12.58 -7.23
C GLY A 44 -12.70 -11.57 -8.09
N TRP A 45 -12.94 -11.82 -9.38
CA TRP A 45 -13.50 -10.82 -10.30
C TRP A 45 -15.04 -10.78 -10.33
N GLY A 46 -15.72 -11.77 -9.77
CA GLY A 46 -17.18 -11.88 -9.78
C GLY A 46 -17.78 -12.19 -11.16
N SER A 47 -19.11 -12.34 -11.18
CA SER A 47 -19.91 -12.73 -12.35
C SER A 47 -20.52 -11.56 -13.12
N GLY A 48 -20.19 -10.33 -12.77
CA GLY A 48 -20.72 -9.14 -13.45
C GLY A 48 -20.26 -8.98 -14.89
N SER A 49 -21.06 -8.27 -15.67
CA SER A 49 -20.72 -7.91 -17.05
C SER A 49 -19.52 -6.96 -17.08
N PHE A 50 -18.77 -6.98 -18.18
CA PHE A 50 -17.71 -6.01 -18.39
C PHE A 50 -18.29 -4.61 -18.65
N VAL A 51 -17.58 -3.61 -18.18
CA VAL A 51 -17.83 -2.18 -18.39
C VAL A 51 -16.48 -1.52 -18.62
N TYR A 52 -16.44 -0.52 -19.49
CA TYR A 52 -15.26 0.27 -19.79
C TYR A 52 -15.37 1.62 -19.10
N LEU A 53 -14.42 1.94 -18.23
CA LEU A 53 -14.34 3.26 -17.59
C LEU A 53 -13.32 4.10 -18.33
N GLN A 54 -13.72 5.27 -18.79
CA GLN A 54 -12.85 6.22 -19.48
C GLN A 54 -12.59 7.43 -18.59
N PHE A 55 -11.34 7.87 -18.57
CA PHE A 55 -10.89 9.06 -17.86
C PHE A 55 -10.18 9.95 -18.86
N GLN A 56 -10.50 11.25 -18.85
CA GLN A 56 -9.81 12.26 -19.63
C GLN A 56 -9.42 13.42 -18.73
N VAL A 57 -8.20 13.91 -18.88
CA VAL A 57 -7.64 15.05 -18.16
C VAL A 57 -7.19 16.05 -19.21
N GLN A 58 -7.93 17.15 -19.30
CA GLN A 58 -7.66 18.25 -20.23
C GLN A 58 -7.05 19.43 -19.48
N ASP A 59 -5.97 19.99 -20.00
CA ASP A 59 -5.31 21.18 -19.48
C ASP A 59 -5.20 22.29 -20.53
N THR A 60 -5.16 23.54 -20.10
CA THR A 60 -4.91 24.73 -20.96
C THR A 60 -3.44 25.18 -20.89
N GLY A 61 -2.51 24.25 -20.75
CA GLY A 61 -1.09 24.48 -20.56
C GLY A 61 -0.34 24.73 -21.87
N CYS A 62 0.97 24.47 -21.87
CA CYS A 62 1.83 24.77 -23.02
C CYS A 62 1.60 23.86 -24.23
N GLY A 63 0.86 22.75 -24.07
CA GLY A 63 0.70 21.74 -25.10
C GLY A 63 2.02 21.10 -25.55
N LEU A 64 1.93 20.27 -26.58
CA LEU A 64 3.02 19.48 -27.14
C LEU A 64 3.00 19.58 -28.67
N SER A 65 4.18 19.45 -29.29
CA SER A 65 4.31 19.26 -30.74
C SER A 65 4.13 17.78 -31.11
N PRO A 66 3.83 17.47 -32.39
CA PRO A 66 3.72 16.07 -32.85
C PRO A 66 4.97 15.22 -32.57
N GLN A 67 6.17 15.81 -32.70
CA GLN A 67 7.44 15.13 -32.40
C GLN A 67 7.62 14.87 -30.89
N GLN A 68 7.04 15.71 -30.04
CA GLN A 68 7.08 15.50 -28.59
C GLN A 68 6.10 14.43 -28.14
N MET A 69 4.92 14.36 -28.78
CA MET A 69 3.90 13.34 -28.50
C MET A 69 4.41 11.93 -28.84
N SER A 70 5.21 11.75 -29.89
CA SER A 70 5.72 10.43 -30.27
C SER A 70 6.70 9.83 -29.25
N LEU A 71 7.38 10.66 -28.45
CA LEU A 71 8.32 10.23 -27.41
C LEU A 71 7.68 10.08 -26.03
N LEU A 72 6.44 10.53 -25.86
CA LEU A 72 5.85 10.81 -24.55
C LEU A 72 5.62 9.56 -23.67
N PHE A 73 5.42 8.40 -24.31
CA PHE A 73 5.16 7.13 -23.62
C PHE A 73 6.38 6.21 -23.58
N GLU A 74 7.56 6.69 -23.98
CA GLU A 74 8.80 5.93 -23.91
C GLU A 74 9.46 6.06 -22.53
N LYS A 75 10.18 5.00 -22.13
CA LYS A 75 10.81 4.94 -20.80
C LYS A 75 11.97 5.95 -20.74
N PHE A 76 11.96 6.80 -19.71
CA PHE A 76 12.96 7.87 -19.52
C PHE A 76 12.99 8.95 -20.61
N ALA A 77 11.95 8.99 -21.46
CA ALA A 77 11.83 10.03 -22.46
C ALA A 77 11.21 11.30 -21.85
N GLN A 78 11.65 12.45 -22.36
CA GLN A 78 11.11 13.75 -21.99
C GLN A 78 10.86 14.55 -23.26
N ALA A 79 9.72 15.24 -23.33
CA ALA A 79 9.34 16.09 -24.46
C ALA A 79 10.34 17.23 -24.74
N SER A 80 11.12 17.65 -23.75
CA SER A 80 12.20 18.62 -23.91
C SER A 80 13.31 18.37 -22.90
N PRO A 81 14.60 18.51 -23.26
CA PRO A 81 15.73 18.49 -22.33
C PRO A 81 15.62 19.54 -21.21
N ARG A 82 14.88 20.65 -21.45
CA ARG A 82 14.63 21.69 -20.46
C ARG A 82 13.55 21.32 -19.44
N THR A 83 12.78 20.25 -19.66
CA THR A 83 11.72 19.79 -18.73
C THR A 83 12.33 19.37 -17.40
N HIS A 84 13.43 18.62 -17.42
CA HIS A 84 14.18 18.25 -16.22
C HIS A 84 14.66 19.48 -15.42
N MET A 85 15.07 20.55 -16.10
CA MET A 85 15.58 21.76 -15.45
C MET A 85 14.48 22.69 -14.91
N ARG A 86 13.26 22.67 -15.48
CA ARG A 86 12.19 23.61 -15.10
C ARG A 86 11.11 22.99 -14.20
N TYR A 87 10.78 21.71 -14.40
CA TYR A 87 9.69 21.03 -13.69
C TYR A 87 10.13 19.72 -13.02
N GLY A 88 11.35 19.22 -13.30
CA GLY A 88 11.83 17.95 -12.79
C GLY A 88 11.15 16.73 -13.41
N GLY A 89 11.48 15.52 -12.93
CA GLY A 89 10.85 14.25 -13.31
C GLY A 89 11.79 13.26 -14.02
N SER A 90 11.55 11.96 -13.79
CA SER A 90 12.36 10.86 -14.35
C SER A 90 11.93 10.39 -15.76
N GLY A 91 10.84 10.93 -16.30
CA GLY A 91 10.25 10.43 -17.57
C GLY A 91 9.63 9.03 -17.44
N LEU A 92 9.28 8.59 -16.23
CA LEU A 92 8.67 7.27 -16.00
C LEU A 92 7.14 7.30 -15.86
N GLY A 93 6.54 8.43 -15.51
CA GLY A 93 5.12 8.49 -15.13
C GLY A 93 4.16 8.00 -16.22
N LEU A 94 4.28 8.54 -17.44
CA LEU A 94 3.42 8.15 -18.56
C LEU A 94 3.71 6.74 -19.07
N PHE A 95 4.98 6.31 -19.01
CA PHE A 95 5.37 4.92 -19.30
C PHE A 95 4.69 3.93 -18.33
N ILE A 96 4.70 4.22 -17.03
CA ILE A 96 4.02 3.41 -16.01
C ILE A 96 2.50 3.46 -16.20
N SER A 97 1.94 4.65 -16.44
CA SER A 97 0.49 4.84 -16.67
C SER A 97 -0.01 4.02 -17.85
N ARG A 98 0.77 3.99 -18.95
CA ARG A 98 0.51 3.12 -20.10
C ARG A 98 0.48 1.65 -19.71
N GLN A 99 1.51 1.18 -19.02
CA GLN A 99 1.62 -0.23 -18.62
C GLN A 99 0.48 -0.63 -17.69
N LEU A 100 0.08 0.24 -16.76
CA LEU A 100 -1.08 -0.01 -15.89
C LEU A 100 -2.38 -0.07 -16.70
N ALA A 101 -2.61 0.86 -17.63
CA ALA A 101 -3.81 0.81 -18.48
C ALA A 101 -3.86 -0.49 -19.31
N GLU A 102 -2.72 -0.89 -19.92
CA GLU A 102 -2.60 -2.15 -20.67
C GLU A 102 -2.89 -3.38 -19.80
N LEU A 103 -2.33 -3.45 -18.58
CA LEU A 103 -2.60 -4.54 -17.64
C LEU A 103 -4.07 -4.63 -17.21
N HIS A 104 -4.79 -3.51 -17.25
CA HIS A 104 -6.23 -3.46 -16.99
C HIS A 104 -7.09 -3.71 -18.23
N GLY A 105 -6.52 -4.30 -19.29
CA GLY A 105 -7.21 -4.58 -20.55
C GLY A 105 -7.65 -3.31 -21.28
N GLY A 106 -6.98 -2.19 -21.01
CA GLY A 106 -7.29 -0.87 -21.53
C GLY A 106 -6.13 -0.24 -22.29
N GLN A 107 -6.29 1.04 -22.65
CA GLN A 107 -5.28 1.81 -23.38
C GLN A 107 -5.24 3.25 -22.90
N ILE A 108 -4.11 3.91 -23.17
CA ILE A 108 -3.89 5.33 -22.92
C ILE A 108 -3.63 6.06 -24.24
N GLY A 109 -3.96 7.34 -24.30
CA GLY A 109 -3.82 8.18 -25.47
C GLY A 109 -3.66 9.65 -25.11
N VAL A 110 -3.44 10.46 -26.14
CA VAL A 110 -3.25 11.91 -26.00
C VAL A 110 -3.72 12.64 -27.26
N SER A 111 -4.28 13.83 -27.06
CA SER A 111 -4.39 14.90 -28.06
C SER A 111 -3.67 16.12 -27.49
N SER A 112 -2.90 16.85 -28.28
CA SER A 112 -2.23 18.06 -27.80
C SER A 112 -1.89 19.00 -28.93
N LYS A 113 -1.94 20.30 -28.63
CA LYS A 113 -1.52 21.36 -29.55
C LYS A 113 -0.70 22.39 -28.81
N ALA A 114 0.51 22.64 -29.31
CA ALA A 114 1.45 23.60 -28.75
C ALA A 114 0.79 24.99 -28.58
N GLY A 115 0.91 25.57 -27.39
CA GLY A 115 0.33 26.85 -26.99
C GLY A 115 -1.15 26.84 -26.64
N VAL A 116 -1.85 25.70 -26.80
CA VAL A 116 -3.29 25.58 -26.53
C VAL A 116 -3.56 24.74 -25.28
N GLY A 117 -2.93 23.56 -25.20
CA GLY A 117 -3.18 22.60 -24.12
C GLY A 117 -3.06 21.16 -24.56
N SER A 118 -3.36 20.25 -23.64
CA SER A 118 -3.37 18.80 -23.91
C SER A 118 -4.58 18.14 -23.29
N THR A 119 -5.02 17.05 -23.91
CA THR A 119 -5.96 16.10 -23.31
C THR A 119 -5.30 14.73 -23.27
N PHE A 120 -5.04 14.25 -22.06
CA PHE A 120 -4.63 12.87 -21.82
C PHE A 120 -5.85 12.04 -21.47
N GLY A 121 -5.91 10.81 -21.94
CA GLY A 121 -7.02 9.95 -21.58
C GLY A 121 -6.64 8.49 -21.60
N PHE A 122 -7.31 7.71 -20.77
CA PHE A 122 -7.19 6.27 -20.78
C PHE A 122 -8.55 5.63 -20.50
N TYR A 123 -8.69 4.38 -20.88
CA TYR A 123 -9.80 3.56 -20.42
C TYR A 123 -9.30 2.30 -19.74
N LEU A 124 -10.14 1.73 -18.88
CA LEU A 124 -9.90 0.49 -18.17
C LEU A 124 -11.08 -0.45 -18.42
N LYS A 125 -10.80 -1.75 -18.60
CA LYS A 125 -11.83 -2.78 -18.57
C LYS A 125 -12.09 -3.15 -17.11
N CYS A 126 -13.34 -3.19 -16.69
CA CYS A 126 -13.73 -3.51 -15.31
C CYS A 126 -14.93 -4.47 -15.34
N LYS A 127 -15.13 -5.25 -14.27
CA LYS A 127 -16.39 -5.97 -14.06
C LYS A 127 -17.30 -5.18 -13.15
N ARG A 128 -18.56 -5.06 -13.54
CA ARG A 128 -19.58 -4.46 -12.67
C ARG A 128 -19.75 -5.32 -11.42
N MET A 129 -19.61 -4.72 -10.25
CA MET A 129 -19.94 -5.43 -9.02
C MET A 129 -21.46 -5.67 -8.97
N ILE A 130 -21.86 -6.94 -8.90
CA ILE A 130 -23.24 -7.31 -8.57
C ILE A 130 -23.28 -7.48 -7.06
N ALA A 131 -24.16 -6.74 -6.37
CA ALA A 131 -24.34 -6.87 -4.94
C ALA A 131 -24.67 -8.32 -4.58
N GLN A 132 -23.74 -8.99 -3.91
CA GLN A 132 -23.97 -10.30 -3.31
C GLN A 132 -24.59 -10.07 -1.92
N LYS A 133 -25.63 -10.84 -1.57
CA LYS A 133 -26.03 -10.92 -0.15
C LYS A 133 -24.78 -11.34 0.64
N PRO A 134 -24.45 -10.70 1.78
CA PRO A 134 -23.27 -11.05 2.53
C PRO A 134 -23.40 -12.48 3.03
N THR A 135 -22.78 -13.42 2.32
CA THR A 135 -22.64 -14.79 2.76
C THR A 135 -21.35 -14.84 3.55
N LEU A 136 -21.44 -14.97 4.88
CA LEU A 136 -20.30 -15.28 5.72
C LEU A 136 -19.77 -16.66 5.28
N SER A 137 -18.74 -16.66 4.45
CA SER A 137 -18.08 -17.91 4.07
C SER A 137 -17.31 -18.45 5.27
N ARG A 138 -17.25 -19.79 5.37
CA ARG A 138 -16.53 -20.51 6.44
C ARG A 138 -15.04 -20.11 6.49
N ASP A 139 -14.49 -19.74 5.34
CA ASP A 139 -13.11 -19.26 5.19
C ASP A 139 -12.93 -17.81 5.65
N THR A 140 -13.93 -16.94 5.46
CA THR A 140 -13.92 -15.58 6.05
C THR A 140 -13.98 -15.65 7.57
N PHE A 141 -14.71 -16.61 8.14
CA PHE A 141 -14.72 -16.86 9.58
C PHE A 141 -13.36 -17.36 10.08
N LYS A 142 -12.73 -18.32 9.38
CA LYS A 142 -11.38 -18.78 9.70
C LYS A 142 -10.33 -17.68 9.57
N HIS A 143 -10.39 -16.86 8.52
CA HIS A 143 -9.47 -15.74 8.35
C HIS A 143 -9.69 -14.63 9.38
N ALA A 144 -10.93 -14.38 9.82
CA ALA A 144 -11.19 -13.47 10.93
C ALA A 144 -10.51 -13.98 12.23
N LEU A 145 -10.63 -15.29 12.51
CA LEU A 145 -9.93 -15.97 13.61
C LEU A 145 -8.39 -15.96 13.45
N GLU A 146 -7.87 -16.08 12.23
CA GLU A 146 -6.41 -16.07 11.95
C GLU A 146 -5.81 -14.66 11.99
N ILE A 147 -6.55 -13.63 11.57
CA ILE A 147 -6.15 -12.21 11.68
C ILE A 147 -6.12 -11.77 13.16
N GLU A 148 -6.93 -12.40 14.01
CA GLU A 148 -7.06 -12.11 15.44
C GLU A 148 -5.90 -12.63 16.32
N HIS A 149 -4.93 -13.36 15.78
CA HIS A 149 -3.71 -13.75 16.52
C HIS A 149 -2.78 -12.57 16.89
N ALA A 150 -3.07 -11.34 16.42
CA ALA A 150 -2.27 -10.15 16.69
C ALA A 150 -2.68 -9.35 17.94
N VAL A 151 -3.74 -9.72 18.67
CA VAL A 151 -4.22 -9.00 19.87
C VAL A 151 -4.25 -9.92 21.09
N THR A 152 -3.75 -9.43 22.22
CA THR A 152 -3.44 -10.18 23.44
C THR A 152 -4.63 -11.02 23.94
N ALA A 153 -4.40 -12.32 24.10
CA ALA A 153 -5.40 -13.40 24.30
C ALA A 153 -6.36 -13.30 25.51
N ARG A 154 -6.32 -12.25 26.33
CA ARG A 154 -7.08 -12.17 27.59
C ARG A 154 -8.44 -11.48 27.49
N GLU A 155 -8.62 -10.54 26.58
CA GLU A 155 -9.89 -9.78 26.46
C GLU A 155 -10.89 -10.45 25.50
N ILE A 156 -10.39 -11.24 24.54
CA ILE A 156 -11.19 -11.83 23.46
C ILE A 156 -11.94 -13.09 23.90
N LYS A 157 -11.43 -13.84 24.89
CA LYS A 157 -12.16 -15.00 25.46
C LYS A 157 -13.57 -14.62 25.93
N LYS A 158 -13.77 -13.35 26.32
CA LYS A 158 -15.07 -12.80 26.74
C LYS A 158 -15.96 -12.37 25.55
N ALA A 159 -15.37 -11.89 24.45
CA ALA A 159 -16.08 -11.41 23.26
C ALA A 159 -16.51 -12.56 22.33
N THR A 160 -15.65 -13.55 22.09
CA THR A 160 -15.96 -14.71 21.24
C THR A 160 -17.01 -15.62 21.88
N ILE A 161 -16.97 -15.81 23.20
CA ILE A 161 -18.02 -16.53 23.94
C ILE A 161 -19.35 -15.75 23.89
N SER A 162 -19.32 -14.41 23.90
CA SER A 162 -20.52 -13.58 23.76
C SER A 162 -21.15 -13.66 22.35
N LEU A 163 -20.34 -13.74 21.30
CA LEU A 163 -20.82 -13.93 19.92
C LEU A 163 -21.39 -15.33 19.68
N ILE A 164 -20.74 -16.36 20.21
CA ILE A 164 -21.20 -17.77 20.10
C ILE A 164 -22.48 -17.99 20.91
N SER A 165 -22.60 -17.36 22.08
CA SER A 165 -23.84 -17.42 22.88
C SER A 165 -24.99 -16.61 22.26
N ALA A 166 -24.71 -15.47 21.63
CA ALA A 166 -25.70 -14.72 20.86
C ALA A 166 -26.20 -15.50 19.63
N ALA A 167 -25.32 -16.24 18.97
CA ALA A 167 -25.67 -17.09 17.82
C ALA A 167 -26.48 -18.33 18.21
N THR A 168 -26.25 -18.89 19.41
CA THR A 168 -27.01 -20.05 19.92
C THR A 168 -28.33 -19.66 20.59
N ALA A 169 -28.46 -18.44 21.12
CA ALA A 169 -29.70 -17.94 21.72
C ALA A 169 -30.78 -17.54 20.70
N ALA A 170 -30.41 -17.23 19.45
CA ALA A 170 -31.32 -16.82 18.38
C ALA A 170 -32.03 -18.00 17.67
N GLY A 171 -32.30 -19.10 18.38
CA GLY A 171 -32.87 -20.35 17.87
C GLY A 171 -34.36 -20.28 17.48
N LYS A 172 -34.78 -19.33 16.63
CA LYS A 172 -36.15 -19.32 16.07
C LYS A 172 -36.25 -19.39 14.54
N ASP A 173 -35.17 -19.21 13.79
CA ASP A 173 -35.24 -19.19 12.31
C ASP A 173 -34.42 -20.30 11.63
N GLY A 174 -34.41 -21.52 12.20
CA GLY A 174 -34.04 -22.72 11.44
C GLY A 174 -32.56 -22.89 11.07
N TYR A 175 -31.63 -22.26 11.78
CA TYR A 175 -30.20 -22.59 11.64
C TYR A 175 -29.87 -23.89 12.38
N SER A 176 -29.66 -24.99 11.64
CA SER A 176 -28.99 -26.18 12.15
C SER A 176 -27.48 -26.03 11.96
N VAL A 177 -26.72 -26.09 13.05
CA VAL A 177 -25.26 -26.17 13.02
C VAL A 177 -24.86 -27.62 13.27
N ASP A 178 -24.54 -28.37 12.21
CA ASP A 178 -23.80 -29.62 12.34
C ASP A 178 -22.33 -29.29 12.62
N MET A 179 -21.96 -29.38 13.90
CA MET A 179 -20.58 -29.23 14.37
C MET A 179 -20.08 -30.57 14.92
N ASP A 180 -19.51 -31.38 14.04
CA ASP A 180 -18.41 -32.25 14.46
C ASP A 180 -17.19 -31.34 14.70
N ILE A 181 -16.88 -31.13 15.97
CA ILE A 181 -15.70 -30.41 16.44
C ILE A 181 -14.50 -31.34 16.21
N PRO A 182 -13.54 -31.03 15.32
CA PRO A 182 -12.32 -31.83 15.25
C PRO A 182 -11.56 -31.68 16.57
N GLN A 183 -11.38 -32.79 17.31
CA GLN A 183 -10.66 -32.85 18.58
C GLN A 183 -9.14 -32.56 18.47
N SER A 184 -8.62 -32.18 17.30
CA SER A 184 -7.20 -31.96 17.06
C SER A 184 -6.79 -30.48 17.07
N ILE A 185 -7.25 -29.70 18.05
CA ILE A 185 -6.72 -28.35 18.33
C ILE A 185 -5.71 -28.39 19.52
N ASN A 186 -5.61 -29.54 20.19
CA ASN A 186 -4.57 -29.81 21.17
C ASN A 186 -3.46 -30.59 20.49
N GLU A 187 -2.37 -29.91 20.12
CA GLU A 187 -0.99 -30.41 19.95
C GLU A 187 -0.27 -29.58 18.88
N LYS A 188 0.12 -28.36 19.27
CA LYS A 188 1.33 -27.61 18.85
C LYS A 188 1.25 -26.17 19.38
N MET A 189 1.06 -26.05 20.69
CA MET A 189 1.22 -24.80 21.43
C MET A 189 2.13 -25.07 22.63
N ASP A 190 3.30 -25.65 22.37
CA ASP A 190 4.39 -25.75 23.33
C ASP A 190 5.70 -25.78 22.55
N GLU A 191 6.19 -24.59 22.20
CA GLU A 191 7.59 -24.20 22.02
C GLU A 191 7.58 -22.74 21.55
N ALA A 192 7.57 -21.80 22.49
CA ALA A 192 7.92 -20.41 22.20
C ALA A 192 9.37 -20.40 21.70
N LYS A 193 9.57 -20.37 20.38
CA LYS A 193 10.90 -20.15 19.80
C LYS A 193 11.30 -18.72 20.13
N ASP A 194 12.26 -18.57 21.04
CA ASP A 194 12.94 -17.33 21.48
C ASP A 194 13.73 -16.62 20.34
N ASP A 195 13.39 -16.92 19.09
CA ASP A 195 14.11 -16.55 17.87
C ASP A 195 13.18 -15.88 16.84
N GLN A 196 11.90 -15.64 17.19
CA GLN A 196 10.96 -14.90 16.36
C GLN A 196 11.19 -13.39 16.48
N LEU A 197 11.29 -12.73 15.32
CA LEU A 197 11.56 -11.30 15.26
C LEU A 197 10.25 -10.50 15.37
N HIS A 198 10.18 -9.58 16.34
CA HIS A 198 9.04 -8.71 16.57
C HIS A 198 9.22 -7.35 15.89
N VAL A 199 8.33 -7.02 14.95
CA VAL A 199 8.47 -5.89 14.04
C VAL A 199 7.27 -4.96 14.14
N LEU A 200 7.51 -3.66 14.37
CA LEU A 200 6.48 -2.65 14.20
C LEU A 200 6.56 -2.08 12.78
N VAL A 201 5.49 -2.22 12.00
CA VAL A 201 5.35 -1.65 10.66
C VAL A 201 4.55 -0.36 10.75
N VAL A 202 5.17 0.77 10.39
CA VAL A 202 4.54 2.09 10.39
C VAL A 202 4.40 2.57 8.95
N GLU A 203 3.17 2.57 8.43
CA GLU A 203 2.82 2.86 7.04
C GLU A 203 1.37 3.36 6.98
N ASP A 204 1.15 4.48 6.30
CA ASP A 204 -0.16 5.14 6.17
C ASP A 204 -1.07 4.53 5.10
N ASN A 205 -0.47 3.95 4.05
CA ASN A 205 -1.22 3.22 3.06
C ASN A 205 -1.54 1.80 3.56
N LEU A 206 -2.81 1.59 3.97
CA LEU A 206 -3.32 0.31 4.49
C LEU A 206 -3.09 -0.88 3.55
N VAL A 207 -3.02 -0.67 2.23
CA VAL A 207 -2.73 -1.75 1.27
C VAL A 207 -1.26 -2.16 1.37
N ASN A 208 -0.34 -1.19 1.35
CA ASN A 208 1.09 -1.44 1.52
C ASN A 208 1.38 -2.09 2.87
N GLN A 209 0.76 -1.59 3.94
CA GLN A 209 0.87 -2.12 5.30
C GLN A 209 0.47 -3.60 5.35
N LYS A 210 -0.71 -3.95 4.80
CA LYS A 210 -1.21 -5.33 4.76
C LYS A 210 -0.31 -6.26 3.94
N VAL A 211 0.19 -5.80 2.80
CA VAL A 211 1.10 -6.60 1.97
C VAL A 211 2.41 -6.88 2.71
N LEU A 212 3.01 -5.86 3.32
CA LEU A 212 4.26 -5.98 4.08
C LEU A 212 4.09 -6.90 5.30
N VAL A 213 3.01 -6.71 6.07
CA VAL A 213 2.65 -7.57 7.21
C VAL A 213 2.52 -9.02 6.79
N LYS A 214 1.73 -9.32 5.76
CA LYS A 214 1.52 -10.70 5.26
C LYS A 214 2.84 -11.35 4.85
N GLN A 215 3.71 -10.58 4.19
CA GLN A 215 5.00 -11.08 3.74
C GLN A 215 5.98 -11.32 4.90
N LEU A 216 6.02 -10.44 5.90
CA LEU A 216 6.86 -10.60 7.10
C LEU A 216 6.38 -11.77 7.97
N MET A 217 5.06 -11.92 8.16
CA MET A 217 4.47 -13.07 8.85
C MET A 217 4.80 -14.38 8.15
N LYS A 218 4.70 -14.43 6.81
CA LYS A 218 5.11 -15.61 6.02
C LYS A 218 6.60 -15.94 6.19
N ALA A 219 7.42 -14.94 6.50
CA ALA A 219 8.84 -15.12 6.76
C ALA A 219 9.18 -15.41 8.23
N GLY A 220 8.17 -15.64 9.09
CA GLY A 220 8.33 -16.03 10.48
C GLY A 220 8.49 -14.87 11.47
N CYS A 221 8.19 -13.63 11.07
CA CYS A 221 8.18 -12.49 11.99
C CYS A 221 6.81 -12.34 12.67
N VAL A 222 6.82 -11.84 13.90
CA VAL A 222 5.62 -11.33 14.56
C VAL A 222 5.53 -9.84 14.25
N THR A 223 4.37 -9.37 13.79
CA THR A 223 4.22 -7.97 13.36
C THR A 223 3.13 -7.25 14.13
N SER A 224 3.39 -5.97 14.42
CA SER A 224 2.40 -4.99 14.88
C SER A 224 2.35 -3.85 13.86
N THR A 225 1.25 -3.10 13.84
CA THR A 225 1.06 -2.02 12.85
C THR A 225 0.74 -0.68 13.49
N ALA A 226 1.07 0.39 12.76
CA ALA A 226 0.64 1.76 13.04
C ALA A 226 0.47 2.53 11.73
N ASP A 227 -0.55 3.38 11.67
CA ASP A 227 -0.92 4.09 10.43
C ASP A 227 -0.16 5.41 10.25
N ASN A 228 0.49 5.92 11.30
CA ASN A 228 1.33 7.11 11.25
C ASN A 228 2.26 7.19 12.48
N GLY A 229 3.10 8.23 12.52
CA GLY A 229 4.02 8.44 13.64
C GLY A 229 3.34 8.63 15.01
N VAL A 230 2.12 9.16 15.08
CA VAL A 230 1.38 9.31 16.34
C VAL A 230 1.02 7.93 16.91
N TRP A 231 0.47 7.06 16.07
CA TRP A 231 0.12 5.69 16.46
C TRP A 231 1.35 4.84 16.76
N ALA A 232 2.47 5.07 16.07
CA ALA A 232 3.73 4.42 16.37
C ALA A 232 4.22 4.75 17.79
N LEU A 233 4.18 6.02 18.20
CA LEU A 233 4.54 6.43 19.56
C LEU A 233 3.58 5.86 20.62
N LYS A 234 2.27 5.83 20.33
CA LYS A 234 1.27 5.21 21.21
C LYS A 234 1.47 3.70 21.36
N HIS A 235 1.96 3.03 20.32
CA HIS A 235 2.32 1.62 20.39
C HIS A 235 3.60 1.45 21.23
N LEU A 236 4.62 2.27 20.98
CA LEU A 236 5.93 2.19 21.62
C LEU A 236 5.84 2.23 23.16
N VAL A 237 5.01 3.10 23.73
CA VAL A 237 4.82 3.21 25.18
C VAL A 237 4.25 1.95 25.84
N LYS A 238 3.67 1.03 25.05
CA LYS A 238 3.15 -0.26 25.53
C LYS A 238 4.15 -1.42 25.39
N THR A 239 5.31 -1.17 24.80
CA THR A 239 6.30 -2.22 24.50
C THR A 239 7.27 -2.48 25.65
N ARG A 240 8.05 -3.55 25.54
CA ARG A 240 9.17 -3.89 26.45
C ARG A 240 10.26 -2.82 26.52
N PHE A 241 10.26 -1.84 25.63
CA PHE A 241 11.13 -0.67 25.76
C PHE A 241 10.67 0.28 26.88
N CYS A 242 9.37 0.37 27.17
CA CYS A 242 8.83 1.30 28.18
C CYS A 242 8.29 0.58 29.43
N VAL A 243 7.82 -0.66 29.30
CA VAL A 243 7.15 -1.41 30.36
C VAL A 243 7.72 -2.82 30.45
N THR A 244 8.11 -3.29 31.64
CA THR A 244 8.77 -4.60 31.85
C THR A 244 8.00 -5.77 31.23
N ASP A 245 6.68 -5.84 31.46
CA ASP A 245 5.80 -6.88 30.90
C ASP A 245 5.08 -6.43 29.62
N GLY A 246 5.66 -5.45 28.91
CA GLY A 246 5.09 -4.87 27.70
C GLY A 246 5.13 -5.80 26.48
N ILE A 247 4.60 -5.29 25.37
CA ILE A 247 4.58 -5.96 24.06
C ILE A 247 6.03 -6.14 23.58
N PRO A 248 6.46 -7.35 23.18
CA PRO A 248 7.78 -7.55 22.61
C PRO A 248 7.94 -6.76 21.30
N LEU A 249 9.06 -6.06 21.17
CA LEU A 249 9.42 -5.30 19.98
C LEU A 249 10.94 -5.37 19.83
N ASP A 250 11.42 -5.72 18.63
CA ASP A 250 12.84 -5.74 18.30
C ASP A 250 13.23 -4.59 17.38
N ILE A 251 12.37 -4.23 16.42
CA ILE A 251 12.71 -3.29 15.36
C ILE A 251 11.47 -2.59 14.80
N ILE A 252 11.64 -1.32 14.41
CA ILE A 252 10.62 -0.51 13.76
C ILE A 252 11.00 -0.34 12.28
N LEU A 253 10.07 -0.65 11.38
CA LEU A 253 10.11 -0.26 9.98
C LEU A 253 9.16 0.92 9.80
N ILE A 254 9.67 2.08 9.39
CA ILE A 254 8.87 3.31 9.33
C ILE A 254 8.95 3.96 7.97
N ASP A 255 7.80 4.25 7.35
CA ASP A 255 7.76 5.12 6.17
C ASP A 255 8.21 6.54 6.56
N CYS A 256 9.08 7.13 5.73
CA CYS A 256 9.53 8.51 5.93
C CYS A 256 8.40 9.52 5.68
N GLU A 257 7.53 9.27 4.70
CA GLU A 257 6.50 10.22 4.27
C GLU A 257 5.11 9.70 4.65
N MET A 258 4.50 10.31 5.67
CA MET A 258 3.16 9.95 6.16
C MET A 258 2.41 11.21 6.64
N PRO A 259 1.07 11.24 6.57
CA PRO A 259 0.26 12.32 7.13
C PRO A 259 0.30 12.37 8.66
N GLU A 260 -0.14 13.51 9.23
CA GLU A 260 -0.15 13.84 10.68
C GLU A 260 1.23 13.92 11.35
N MET A 261 2.01 12.84 11.28
CA MET A 261 3.38 12.79 11.77
C MET A 261 4.21 11.88 10.86
N ASP A 262 5.14 12.51 10.14
CA ASP A 262 6.09 11.83 9.27
C ASP A 262 7.11 10.98 10.05
N GLY A 263 7.79 10.07 9.35
CA GLY A 263 8.73 9.14 9.95
C GLY A 263 9.95 9.80 10.59
N LEU A 264 10.44 10.91 10.02
CA LEU A 264 11.58 11.65 10.54
C LEU A 264 11.23 12.33 11.86
N THR A 265 10.08 12.98 11.93
CA THR A 265 9.52 13.60 13.13
C THR A 265 9.23 12.57 14.22
N CYS A 266 8.68 11.40 13.84
CA CYS A 266 8.50 10.28 14.75
C CYS A 266 9.84 9.80 15.33
N CYS A 267 10.86 9.59 14.49
CA CYS A 267 12.19 9.16 14.92
C CYS A 267 12.81 10.17 15.90
N ARG A 268 12.76 11.48 15.60
CA ARG A 268 13.25 12.52 16.51
C ARG A 268 12.60 12.42 17.90
N LYS A 269 11.29 12.17 17.96
CA LYS A 269 10.58 11.98 19.24
C LYS A 269 11.03 10.73 19.97
N ILE A 270 11.23 9.61 19.26
CA ILE A 270 11.77 8.38 19.85
C ILE A 270 13.17 8.63 20.43
N ARG A 271 14.06 9.32 19.70
CA ARG A 271 15.40 9.67 20.20
C ARG A 271 15.36 10.65 21.38
N GLN A 272 14.36 11.54 21.46
CA GLN A 272 14.14 12.37 22.65
C GLN A 272 13.69 11.52 23.86
N MET A 273 12.83 10.52 23.66
CA MET A 273 12.44 9.58 24.73
C MET A 273 13.65 8.79 25.25
N GLU A 274 14.56 8.39 24.36
CA GLU A 274 15.84 7.76 24.74
C GLU A 274 16.70 8.68 25.61
N GLN A 275 16.87 9.94 25.22
CA GLN A 275 17.64 10.92 25.99
C GLN A 275 17.04 11.17 27.37
N ARG A 276 15.71 11.15 27.48
CA ARG A 276 14.97 11.31 28.74
C ARG A 276 14.91 10.06 29.60
N LYS A 277 15.46 8.92 29.11
CA LYS A 277 15.39 7.60 29.75
C LYS A 277 13.96 7.12 29.98
N GLU A 278 13.03 7.54 29.13
CA GLU A 278 11.64 7.02 29.10
C GLU A 278 11.58 5.63 28.44
N VAL A 279 12.62 5.27 27.68
CA VAL A 279 12.81 3.94 27.10
C VAL A 279 14.08 3.30 27.68
N SER A 280 14.04 1.98 27.88
CA SER A 280 15.06 1.23 28.60
C SER A 280 16.38 1.08 27.84
N LYS A 281 16.33 1.13 26.51
CA LYS A 281 17.49 1.01 25.60
C LYS A 281 17.17 1.63 24.26
N HIS A 282 18.19 1.75 23.42
CA HIS A 282 18.07 2.26 22.07
C HIS A 282 17.15 1.38 21.21
N ILE A 283 16.23 2.01 20.47
CA ILE A 283 15.23 1.34 19.65
C ILE A 283 15.73 1.27 18.20
N PRO A 284 15.90 0.07 17.62
CA PRO A 284 16.31 -0.08 16.22
C PRO A 284 15.22 0.43 15.26
N ILE A 285 15.57 1.36 14.38
CA ILE A 285 14.67 1.97 13.38
C ILE A 285 15.29 1.86 11.99
N ILE A 286 14.56 1.22 11.06
CA ILE A 286 14.87 1.24 9.62
C ILE A 286 13.86 2.13 8.90
N ALA A 287 14.37 3.15 8.24
CA ALA A 287 13.60 4.00 7.35
C ALA A 287 13.18 3.24 6.09
N VAL A 288 11.95 3.41 5.65
CA VAL A 288 11.43 2.85 4.41
C VAL A 288 11.03 4.01 3.50
N THR A 289 11.77 4.28 2.42
CA THR A 289 11.53 5.45 1.56
C THR A 289 11.40 5.09 0.09
N ALA A 290 10.55 5.80 -0.65
CA ALA A 290 10.50 5.71 -2.12
C ALA A 290 11.70 6.38 -2.83
N ASN A 291 12.48 7.21 -2.13
CA ASN A 291 13.57 7.98 -2.72
C ASN A 291 14.88 7.77 -1.95
N ILE A 292 15.75 6.93 -2.52
CA ILE A 292 17.06 6.55 -1.97
C ILE A 292 18.18 7.52 -2.43
N ARG A 293 17.84 8.71 -2.94
CA ARG A 293 18.85 9.69 -3.36
C ARG A 293 19.47 10.37 -2.14
N GLY A 294 20.75 10.73 -2.24
CA GLY A 294 21.63 11.15 -1.13
C GLY A 294 20.95 11.99 -0.04
N GLY A 295 20.21 13.04 -0.41
CA GLY A 295 19.56 13.93 0.56
C GLY A 295 18.54 13.27 1.50
N GLN A 296 17.79 12.24 1.08
CA GLN A 296 16.84 11.57 2.00
C GLN A 296 17.49 10.51 2.88
N ILE A 297 18.56 9.84 2.40
CA ILE A 297 19.34 8.92 3.24
C ILE A 297 20.03 9.70 4.35
N ASP A 298 20.66 10.82 3.99
CA ASP A 298 21.38 11.67 4.93
C ASP A 298 20.40 12.24 5.97
N ASN A 299 19.26 12.76 5.54
CA ASN A 299 18.21 13.23 6.46
C ASN A 299 17.71 12.15 7.44
N ALA A 300 17.54 10.90 6.97
CA ALA A 300 17.11 9.79 7.83
C ALA A 300 18.17 9.44 8.88
N ARG A 301 19.45 9.42 8.47
CA ARG A 301 20.57 9.16 9.40
C ARG A 301 20.77 10.32 10.38
N ASP A 302 20.63 11.56 9.93
CA ASP A 302 20.81 12.76 10.75
C ASP A 302 19.76 12.87 11.87
N VAL A 303 18.53 12.37 11.64
CA VAL A 303 17.51 12.30 12.70
C VAL A 303 17.70 11.10 13.64
N GLY A 304 18.69 10.25 13.37
CA GLY A 304 19.08 9.12 14.19
C GLY A 304 18.42 7.81 13.78
N MET A 305 17.92 7.63 12.55
CA MET A 305 17.54 6.30 12.07
C MET A 305 18.78 5.45 11.80
N ASP A 306 18.70 4.16 12.10
CA ASP A 306 19.88 3.29 12.11
C ASP A 306 20.20 2.71 10.73
N ASP A 307 19.19 2.62 9.87
CA ASP A 307 19.37 2.20 8.49
C ASP A 307 18.24 2.65 7.55
N VAL A 308 18.44 2.54 6.24
CA VAL A 308 17.47 2.98 5.21
C VAL A 308 17.24 1.94 4.13
N VAL A 309 15.99 1.61 3.83
CA VAL A 309 15.56 0.70 2.76
C VAL A 309 14.72 1.46 1.73
N GLY A 310 15.02 1.22 0.46
CA GLY A 310 14.30 1.82 -0.65
C GLY A 310 13.13 0.99 -1.16
N LYS A 311 11.98 1.62 -1.41
CA LYS A 311 10.85 1.04 -2.14
C LYS A 311 11.13 1.08 -3.66
N PRO A 312 10.84 0.01 -4.43
CA PRO A 312 10.41 -1.31 -3.97
C PRO A 312 11.58 -2.16 -3.44
N PHE A 313 11.32 -2.98 -2.42
CA PHE A 313 12.30 -3.89 -1.81
C PHE A 313 11.81 -5.34 -1.82
N ARG A 314 12.74 -6.28 -1.67
CA ARG A 314 12.42 -7.71 -1.48
C ARG A 314 12.50 -8.07 -0.01
N ILE A 315 11.60 -8.93 0.43
CA ILE A 315 11.50 -9.35 1.84
C ILE A 315 12.75 -10.07 2.35
N PRO A 316 13.42 -10.97 1.59
CA PRO A 316 14.68 -11.55 2.03
C PRO A 316 15.77 -10.50 2.32
N ASP A 317 15.87 -9.47 1.48
CA ASP A 317 16.86 -8.40 1.62
C ASP A 317 16.55 -7.53 2.85
N LEU A 318 15.28 -7.19 3.05
CA LEU A 318 14.81 -6.48 4.24
C LEU A 318 15.11 -7.26 5.53
N LEU A 319 14.83 -8.57 5.56
CA LEU A 319 15.10 -9.43 6.71
C LEU A 319 16.59 -9.55 7.01
N ALA A 320 17.43 -9.69 5.97
CA ALA A 320 18.87 -9.71 6.13
C ALA A 320 19.36 -8.43 6.81
N LYS A 321 18.83 -7.28 6.37
CA LYS A 321 19.16 -5.96 6.90
C LYS A 321 18.71 -5.77 8.35
N MET A 322 17.50 -6.19 8.68
CA MET A 322 16.98 -6.18 10.05
C MET A 322 17.87 -7.02 10.97
N ARG A 323 18.23 -8.23 10.56
CA ARG A 323 19.10 -9.12 11.35
C ARG A 323 20.51 -8.55 11.50
N GLU A 324 21.07 -7.97 10.45
CA GLU A 324 22.39 -7.33 10.51
C GLU A 324 22.38 -6.14 11.46
N LEU A 325 21.36 -5.29 11.38
CA LEU A 325 21.21 -4.14 12.26
C LEU A 325 21.10 -4.56 13.74
N LEU A 326 20.26 -5.55 14.03
CA LEU A 326 20.11 -6.06 15.40
C LEU A 326 21.39 -6.68 15.95
N LYS A 327 22.20 -7.32 15.11
CA LYS A 327 23.54 -7.82 15.50
C LYS A 327 24.51 -6.68 15.83
N LYS A 328 24.41 -5.53 15.13
CA LYS A 328 25.25 -4.36 15.40
C LYS A 328 24.87 -3.66 16.70
N ILE A 329 23.58 -3.57 17.02
CA ILE A 329 23.07 -2.89 18.23
C ILE A 329 23.21 -3.75 19.50
N LYS A 330 23.22 -5.09 19.36
CA LYS A 330 23.46 -6.01 20.50
C LYS A 330 24.93 -6.09 20.94
N LYS A 331 25.87 -5.59 20.14
CA LYS A 331 27.31 -5.52 20.45
C LYS A 331 27.64 -4.23 21.19
#